data_AF-A0A3T0SH70-F1
#
_entry.id   AF-A0A3T0SH70-F1
#
_cell.length_a   1.000
_cell.length_b   1.000
_cell.length_c   1.000
_cell.angle_alpha   90.00
_cell.angle_beta   90.00
_cell.angle_gamma   90.00
#
_symmetry.space_group_name_H-M   'P 1'
#
loop_
_entity.id
_entity.type
_entity.pdbx_description
1 polymer ?
#
loop_
_entity_poly.entity_id
_entity_poly.type
_entity_poly.pdbx_seq_one_letter_code
_entity_poly.pdbx_strand_id
1 'polypeptide(L)'
;MESSNPSVTALQKAQDITSRWADGELGAEEAQHALKSVFDQWQPADATTEAEQVAESSLAAARIAFQDWQQRGENCEELVTQLRWILDPSKDGVTDPALNVYAPHRSE
;
A
#
# COMPACT_ATOMS: atom_id res chain seq x y z
N MET A 1 13.50 0.97 21.47
CA MET A 1 12.05 1.21 21.42
C MET A 1 11.72 1.31 19.95
N GLU A 2 11.37 0.19 19.32
CA GLU A 2 10.83 0.23 17.97
C GLU A 2 9.48 0.92 18.08
N SER A 3 9.43 2.19 17.69
CA SER A 3 8.19 2.89 17.40
C SER A 3 7.56 2.12 16.24
N SER A 4 6.81 1.08 16.59
CA SER A 4 6.02 0.29 15.67
C SER A 4 5.01 1.25 15.05
N ASN A 5 5.34 1.81 13.90
CA ASN A 5 4.44 2.62 13.10
C ASN A 5 3.60 1.62 12.28
N PRO A 6 2.39 1.23 12.76
CA PRO A 6 1.63 0.13 12.16
C PRO A 6 1.24 0.46 10.72
N SER A 7 0.92 1.72 10.44
CA SER A 7 0.56 2.20 9.10
C SER A 7 1.74 2.16 8.13
N VAL A 8 2.95 2.54 8.55
CA VAL A 8 4.15 2.46 7.69
C VAL A 8 4.46 1.01 7.35
N THR A 9 4.46 0.13 8.35
CA THR A 9 4.70 -1.31 8.15
C THR A 9 3.65 -1.95 7.23
N ALA A 10 2.37 -1.61 7.44
CA ALA A 10 1.29 -2.11 6.60
C ALA A 10 1.39 -1.59 5.17
N LEU A 11 1.77 -0.33 4.97
CA LEU A 11 1.98 0.26 3.65
C LEU A 11 3.10 -0.48 2.91
N GLN A 12 4.25 -0.69 3.55
CA GLN A 12 5.37 -1.40 2.96
C GLN A 12 4.98 -2.82 2.53
N LYS A 13 4.21 -3.54 3.36
CA LYS A 13 3.68 -4.87 2.99
C LYS A 13 2.73 -4.79 1.80
N ALA A 14 1.81 -3.83 1.80
CA ALA A 14 0.86 -3.68 0.69
C ALA A 14 1.57 -3.33 -0.63
N GLN A 15 2.59 -2.46 -0.57
CA GLN A 15 3.44 -2.12 -1.72
C GLN A 15 4.18 -3.35 -2.25
N ASP A 16 4.81 -4.15 -1.39
CA ASP A 16 5.50 -5.38 -1.77
C ASP A 16 4.56 -6.36 -2.49
N ILE A 17 3.41 -6.65 -1.87
CA ILE A 17 2.42 -7.57 -2.45
C ILE A 17 1.92 -7.05 -3.80
N THR A 18 1.59 -5.76 -3.89
CA THR A 18 1.10 -5.14 -5.11
C THR A 18 2.16 -5.12 -6.21
N SER A 19 3.43 -4.88 -5.86
CA SER A 19 4.53 -4.90 -6.82
C SER A 19 4.74 -6.30 -7.40
N ARG A 20 4.79 -7.33 -6.54
CA ARG A 20 4.93 -8.72 -6.97
C ARG A 20 3.74 -9.21 -7.77
N TRP A 21 2.53 -8.72 -7.45
CA TRP A 21 1.35 -8.97 -8.25
C TRP A 21 1.44 -8.31 -9.63
N ALA A 22 1.87 -7.05 -9.69
CA ALA A 22 2.02 -6.31 -10.94
C ALA A 22 3.11 -6.91 -11.85
N ASP A 23 4.18 -7.47 -11.27
CA ASP A 23 5.25 -8.15 -12.01
C ASP A 23 4.85 -9.58 -12.45
N GLY A 24 3.73 -10.10 -11.95
CA GLY A 24 3.27 -11.46 -12.23
C GLY A 24 3.98 -12.54 -11.41
N GLU A 25 4.82 -12.16 -10.45
CA GLU A 25 5.47 -13.07 -9.49
C GLU A 25 4.50 -13.66 -8.47
N LEU A 26 3.39 -12.96 -8.20
CA LEU A 26 2.33 -13.37 -7.29
C LEU A 26 1.01 -13.49 -8.04
N GLY A 27 0.33 -14.64 -7.91
CA GLY A 27 -0.97 -14.86 -8.51
C GLY A 27 -2.03 -13.90 -7.95
N ALA A 28 -3.03 -13.54 -8.76
CA ALA A 28 -4.04 -12.56 -8.37
C ALA A 28 -4.80 -12.95 -7.09
N GLU A 29 -5.17 -14.22 -6.95
CA GLU A 29 -5.85 -14.72 -5.74
C GLU A 29 -4.95 -14.63 -4.49
N GLU A 30 -3.67 -14.98 -4.62
CA GLU A 30 -2.71 -14.90 -3.52
C GLU A 30 -2.44 -13.44 -3.11
N ALA A 31 -2.27 -12.56 -4.09
CA ALA A 31 -2.08 -11.13 -3.87
C ALA A 31 -3.28 -10.50 -3.16
N GLN A 32 -4.50 -10.82 -3.62
CA GLN A 32 -5.73 -10.34 -2.99
C GLN A 32 -5.88 -10.86 -1.56
N HIS A 33 -5.59 -12.14 -1.32
CA HIS A 33 -5.67 -12.71 0.01
C HIS A 33 -4.65 -12.08 0.97
N ALA A 34 -3.42 -11.87 0.49
CA ALA A 34 -2.37 -11.20 1.25
C ALA A 34 -2.71 -9.72 1.53
N LEU A 35 -3.16 -8.97 0.53
CA LEU A 35 -3.62 -7.58 0.69
C LEU A 35 -4.79 -7.49 1.67
N LYS A 36 -5.78 -8.38 1.54
CA LYS A 36 -6.89 -8.45 2.48
C LYS A 36 -6.38 -8.69 3.90
N SER A 37 -5.45 -9.61 4.10
CA SER A 37 -4.85 -9.84 5.41
C SER A 37 -4.15 -8.60 5.97
N VAL A 38 -3.44 -7.83 5.14
CA VAL A 38 -2.82 -6.56 5.56
C VAL A 38 -3.90 -5.57 6.02
N PHE A 39 -4.97 -5.39 5.24
CA PHE A 39 -6.06 -4.47 5.59
C PHE A 39 -6.90 -4.91 6.79
N ASP A 40 -6.99 -6.22 7.04
CA ASP A 40 -7.72 -6.79 8.18
C ASP A 40 -6.93 -6.63 9.49
N GLN A 41 -5.59 -6.81 9.41
CA GLN A 41 -4.68 -6.64 10.54
C GLN A 41 -4.34 -5.18 10.83
N TRP A 42 -4.40 -4.31 9.81
CA TRP A 42 -4.14 -2.88 9.96
C TRP A 42 -5.35 -2.16 10.56
N GLN A 43 -5.10 -1.42 11.63
CA GLN A 43 -6.04 -0.46 12.20
C GLN A 43 -5.43 0.93 12.14
N PRO A 44 -6.21 1.96 11.77
CA PRO A 44 -5.76 3.33 11.86
C PRO A 44 -5.37 3.65 13.30
N ALA A 45 -4.25 4.33 13.47
CA ALA A 45 -3.69 4.70 14.75
C ALA A 45 -3.49 6.22 14.78
N ASP A 46 -3.32 6.79 15.96
CA ASP A 46 -3.01 8.22 16.08
C ASP A 46 -1.66 8.50 15.40
N ALA A 47 -1.73 9.00 14.16
CA ALA A 47 -0.56 9.25 13.34
C ALA A 47 0.21 10.44 13.90
N THR A 48 1.40 10.17 14.44
CA THR A 48 2.22 11.19 15.12
C THR A 48 3.17 11.90 14.16
N THR A 49 3.35 11.36 12.96
CA THR A 49 4.27 11.84 11.94
C THR A 49 3.57 12.03 10.60
N GLU A 50 4.13 12.90 9.74
CA GLU A 50 3.63 13.09 8.37
C GLU A 50 3.69 11.78 7.58
N ALA A 51 4.74 10.98 7.78
CA ALA A 51 4.88 9.67 7.15
C ALA A 51 3.75 8.71 7.55
N GLU A 52 3.37 8.68 8.83
CA GLU A 52 2.25 7.86 9.27
C GLU A 52 0.90 8.34 8.71
N GLN A 53 0.68 9.65 8.64
CA GLN A 53 -0.54 10.22 8.06
C GLN A 53 -0.67 9.88 6.57
N VAL A 54 0.43 9.96 5.83
CA VAL A 54 0.48 9.58 4.41
C VAL A 54 0.25 8.08 4.25
N ALA A 55 0.93 7.25 5.05
CA ALA A 55 0.76 5.80 5.00
C ALA A 55 -0.69 5.38 5.32
N GLU A 56 -1.28 5.98 6.36
CA GLU A 56 -2.68 5.77 6.74
C GLU A 56 -3.63 6.20 5.62
N SER A 57 -3.42 7.38 5.03
CA SER A 57 -4.24 7.87 3.93
C SER A 57 -4.17 6.98 2.69
N SER A 58 -2.96 6.55 2.31
CA SER A 58 -2.74 5.60 1.21
C SER A 58 -3.38 4.24 1.49
N LEU A 59 -3.21 3.69 2.69
CA LEU A 59 -3.81 2.41 3.07
C LEU A 59 -5.35 2.49 3.11
N ALA A 60 -5.91 3.59 3.62
CA ALA A 60 -7.35 3.82 3.63
C ALA A 60 -7.90 3.87 2.20
N ALA A 61 -7.27 4.63 1.31
CA ALA A 61 -7.67 4.72 -0.09
C ALA A 61 -7.53 3.35 -0.81
N ALA A 62 -6.44 2.62 -0.55
CA ALA A 62 -6.21 1.30 -1.14
C ALA A 62 -7.25 0.28 -0.67
N ARG A 63 -7.60 0.31 0.62
CA ARG A 63 -8.66 -0.52 1.19
C ARG A 63 -10.02 -0.22 0.55
N ILE A 64 -10.35 1.06 0.35
CA ILE A 64 -11.61 1.46 -0.30
C ILE A 64 -11.65 0.95 -1.74
N ALA A 65 -10.58 1.16 -2.52
CA ALA A 65 -10.48 0.67 -3.89
C ALA A 65 -10.59 -0.86 -3.96
N PHE A 66 -9.93 -1.57 -3.04
CA PHE A 66 -9.99 -3.03 -2.94
C PHE A 66 -11.40 -3.52 -2.60
N GLN A 67 -12.08 -2.88 -1.64
CA GLN A 67 -13.45 -3.22 -1.26
C GLN A 67 -14.46 -2.94 -2.39
N ASP A 68 -14.32 -1.80 -3.06
CA ASP A 68 -15.15 -1.45 -4.22
C ASP A 68 -14.96 -2.48 -5.35
N TRP A 69 -13.71 -2.85 -5.66
CA TRP A 69 -13.42 -3.92 -6.60
C TRP A 69 -14.04 -5.27 -6.18
N GLN A 70 -13.95 -5.66 -4.91
CA GLN A 70 -14.58 -6.88 -4.41
C GLN A 70 -16.10 -6.88 -4.57
N GLN A 71 -16.75 -5.72 -4.47
CA GLN A 71 -18.20 -5.60 -4.67
C GLN A 71 -18.59 -5.68 -6.15
N ARG A 72 -17.75 -5.19 -7.06
CA ARG A 72 -18.02 -5.13 -8.49
C ARG A 72 -17.55 -6.39 -9.24
N GLY A 73 -16.53 -7.09 -8.74
CA GLY A 73 -15.93 -8.25 -9.39
C GLY A 73 -15.21 -7.90 -10.69
N GLU A 74 -14.56 -6.73 -10.77
CA GLU A 74 -13.93 -6.19 -11.98
C GLU A 74 -12.55 -6.82 -12.29
N ASN A 75 -11.84 -6.31 -13.30
CA ASN A 75 -10.55 -6.86 -13.72
C ASN A 75 -9.45 -6.64 -12.65
N CYS A 76 -8.78 -7.74 -12.29
CA CYS A 76 -7.62 -7.77 -11.40
C CYS A 76 -6.46 -6.84 -11.81
N GLU A 77 -6.24 -6.69 -13.12
CA GLU A 77 -5.18 -5.84 -13.70
C GLU A 77 -5.45 -4.35 -13.47
N GLU A 78 -6.73 -3.94 -13.50
CA GLU A 78 -7.11 -2.57 -13.20
C GLU A 78 -6.91 -2.28 -11.71
N LEU A 79 -7.34 -3.21 -10.85
CA LEU A 79 -7.15 -3.09 -9.40
C LEU A 79 -5.67 -2.99 -9.03
N VAL A 80 -4.80 -3.87 -9.54
CA VAL A 80 -3.36 -3.83 -9.20
C VAL A 80 -2.72 -2.53 -9.67
N THR A 81 -3.13 -2.00 -10.82
CA THR A 81 -2.65 -0.70 -11.33
C THR A 81 -3.09 0.45 -10.44
N GLN A 82 -4.36 0.46 -10.00
CA GLN A 82 -4.87 1.45 -9.08
C GLN A 82 -4.20 1.37 -7.71
N LEU A 83 -4.06 0.17 -7.14
CA LEU A 83 -3.39 -0.05 -5.87
C LEU A 83 -1.93 0.41 -5.91
N ARG A 84 -1.21 0.09 -7.00
CA ARG A 84 0.18 0.54 -7.18
C ARG A 84 0.28 2.06 -7.16
N TRP A 85 -0.68 2.75 -7.78
CA TRP A 85 -0.74 4.21 -7.76
C TRP A 85 -1.10 4.77 -6.39
N ILE A 86 -2.06 4.18 -5.68
CA ILE A 86 -2.53 4.68 -4.38
C ILE A 86 -1.47 4.48 -3.30
N LEU A 87 -0.81 3.32 -3.33
CA LEU A 87 0.20 2.91 -2.37
C LEU A 87 1.56 3.57 -2.65
N ASP A 88 1.74 4.25 -3.78
CA ASP A 88 2.93 5.04 -4.06
C ASP A 88 2.82 6.43 -3.39
N PRO A 89 3.63 6.70 -2.34
CA PRO A 89 3.61 7.98 -1.63
C PRO A 89 4.35 9.08 -2.40
N SER A 90 5.15 8.75 -3.42
CA SER A 90 5.83 9.73 -4.25
C SER A 90 4.84 10.62 -5.02
N LYS A 91 3.61 10.15 -5.28
CA LYS A 91 2.55 10.96 -5.89
C LYS A 91 2.19 12.22 -5.09
N ASP A 92 2.32 12.16 -3.76
CA ASP A 92 2.03 13.27 -2.85
C ASP A 92 3.26 14.16 -2.61
N GLY A 93 4.35 13.94 -3.35
CA GLY A 93 5.61 14.66 -3.17
C GLY A 93 6.39 14.25 -1.92
N VAL A 94 5.97 13.15 -1.28
CA VAL A 94 6.58 12.63 -0.05
C VAL A 94 7.84 11.87 -0.43
N THR A 95 8.99 12.42 -0.04
CA THR A 95 10.32 11.84 -0.30
C THR A 95 10.84 11.05 0.91
N ASP A 96 9.99 10.79 1.90
CA ASP A 96 10.37 10.08 3.12
C ASP A 96 10.88 8.67 2.80
N PRO A 97 12.13 8.34 3.14
CA PRO A 97 12.73 7.06 2.77
C PRO A 97 12.09 5.86 3.46
N ALA A 98 11.36 6.04 4.57
CA ALA A 98 10.63 4.96 5.22
C ALA A 98 9.36 4.58 4.45
N LEU A 99 8.77 5.53 3.72
CA LEU A 99 7.61 5.31 2.85
C LEU A 99 8.00 4.93 1.42
N ASN A 100 9.17 5.39 0.99
CA ASN A 100 9.61 5.32 -0.40
C ASN A 100 10.61 4.18 -0.66
N VAL A 101 10.30 2.99 -0.14
CA VAL A 101 11.17 1.80 -0.21
C VAL A 101 11.53 1.41 -1.66
N TYR A 102 10.68 1.78 -2.63
CA TYR A 102 10.83 1.48 -4.05
C TYR A 102 11.12 2.70 -4.93
N ALA A 103 11.25 3.91 -4.39
CA ALA A 103 11.69 5.01 -5.24
C ALA A 103 13.15 4.80 -5.65
N PRO A 104 13.49 5.04 -6.94
CA PRO A 104 14.87 5.17 -7.31
C PRO A 104 15.45 6.32 -6.49
N HIS A 105 16.49 6.03 -5.69
CA HIS A 105 17.32 7.04 -5.05
C HIS A 105 17.72 8.04 -6.14
N ARG A 106 17.09 9.21 -6.15
CA ARG A 106 17.52 10.29 -7.02
C ARG A 106 18.77 10.86 -6.36
N SER A 107 19.92 10.28 -6.69
CA SER A 107 21.21 10.87 -6.35
C SER A 107 21.29 12.23 -7.04
N GLU A 108 21.27 13.29 -6.22
CA GLU A 108 21.77 14.60 -6.65
C GLU A 108 23.30 14.60 -6.70
#